data_AF-A0A845VQE5-F1
#
_entry.id   AF-A0A845VQE5-F1
#
_cell.length_a   1.000
_cell.length_b   1.000
_cell.length_c   1.000
_cell.angle_alpha   90.00
_cell.angle_beta   90.00
_cell.angle_gamma   90.00
#
_symmetry.space_group_name_H-M   'P 1'
#
loop_
_entity.id
_entity.type
_entity.pdbx_description
1 polymer ?
#
loop_
_entity_poly.entity_id
_entity_poly.type
_entity_poly.pdbx_seq_one_letter_code
_entity_poly.pdbx_strand_id
1 'polypeptide(L)' 'MSQDFNVGDRVRVITLPRYVKTAEPMPMLRPPDVIKVGEEGVILDRRPGGYWGVRFSRGAFLIDSQYIELVQEENPNP' A
#
# COMPACT_ATOMS: atom_id res chain seq x y z
N MET A 1 5.31 -6.55 -14.20
CA MET A 1 5.26 -7.71 -13.30
C MET A 1 4.31 -7.34 -12.19
N SER A 2 3.17 -8.01 -12.10
CA SER A 2 2.23 -7.80 -10.99
C SER A 2 2.89 -8.36 -9.73
N GLN A 3 3.26 -7.51 -8.77
CA GLN A 3 3.61 -8.06 -7.45
C GLN A 3 2.30 -8.46 -6.77
N ASP A 4 2.21 -9.75 -6.43
CA ASP A 4 1.13 -10.31 -5.65
C ASP A 4 1.53 -10.29 -4.18
N PHE A 5 0.76 -9.55 -3.37
CA PHE A 5 0.89 -9.53 -1.93
C PHE A 5 -0.17 -10.41 -1.28
N ASN A 6 0.06 -10.81 -0.04
CA ASN A 6 -0.92 -11.50 0.78
C ASN A 6 -1.51 -10.56 1.83
N VAL A 7 -2.73 -10.86 2.27
CA VAL A 7 -3.34 -10.14 3.39
C VAL A 7 -2.50 -10.39 4.64
N GLY A 8 -2.10 -9.32 5.32
CA GLY A 8 -1.17 -9.33 6.45
C GLY A 8 0.28 -9.02 6.09
N ASP A 9 0.64 -8.99 4.79
CA ASP A 9 1.99 -8.60 4.38
C ASP A 9 2.27 -7.14 4.73
N ARG A 10 3.49 -6.89 5.21
CA ARG A 10 4.02 -5.54 5.39
C ARG A 10 4.57 -5.04 4.07
N VAL A 11 4.14 -3.87 3.67
CA VAL A 11 4.58 -3.21 2.45
C VAL A 11 5.07 -1.81 2.76
N ARG A 12 6.00 -1.30 1.97
CA ARG A 12 6.55 0.05 2.09
C ARG A 12 6.26 0.83 0.82
N VAL A 13 5.87 2.09 0.97
CA VAL A 13 5.65 2.98 -0.18
C VAL A 13 7.01 3.35 -0.78
N ILE A 14 7.22 2.98 -2.04
CA ILE A 14 8.42 3.34 -2.81
C ILE A 14 8.22 4.60 -3.64
N THR A 15 6.97 4.90 -4.00
CA THR A 15 6.63 6.05 -4.84
C THR A 15 5.22 6.51 -4.54
N LEU A 16 5.00 7.83 -4.55
CA LEU A 16 3.68 8.41 -4.33
C LEU A 16 2.92 8.53 -5.65
N PRO A 17 1.71 7.95 -5.76
CA PRO A 17 0.83 8.21 -6.90
C PRO A 17 0.33 9.67 -6.85
N ARG A 18 -0.14 10.21 -7.98
CA ARG A 18 -0.68 11.60 -8.01
C ARG A 18 -1.90 11.79 -7.11
N TYR A 19 -2.70 10.74 -6.93
CA TYR A 19 -3.86 10.69 -6.04
C TYR A 19 -4.02 9.28 -5.51
N VAL A 20 -4.49 9.15 -4.28
CA VAL A 20 -4.85 7.85 -3.67
C VAL A 20 -6.33 7.81 -3.38
N LYS A 21 -6.91 6.62 -3.38
CA LYS A 21 -8.31 6.42 -2.94
C LYS A 21 -8.33 5.86 -1.53
N THR A 22 -9.32 6.21 -0.72
CA THR A 22 -9.53 5.51 0.56
C THR A 22 -10.05 4.09 0.32
N ALA A 23 -9.67 3.14 1.18
CA ALA A 23 -10.14 1.75 1.14
C ALA A 23 -11.49 1.55 1.84
N GLU A 24 -12.24 2.63 2.03
CA GLU A 24 -13.56 2.64 2.66
C GLU A 24 -14.66 2.20 1.67
N PRO A 25 -15.86 1.82 2.16
CA PRO A 25 -17.00 1.44 1.31
C PRO A 25 -17.37 2.51 0.26
N MET A 26 -17.09 3.78 0.57
CA MET A 26 -17.18 4.91 -0.36
C MET A 26 -15.77 5.45 -0.62
N PRO A 27 -15.07 5.01 -1.69
CA PRO A 27 -13.71 5.46 -1.97
C PRO A 27 -13.68 6.94 -2.31
N MET A 28 -12.93 7.72 -1.54
CA MET A 28 -12.71 9.14 -1.79
C MET A 28 -11.31 9.38 -2.33
N LEU A 29 -11.17 10.25 -3.34
CA LEU A 29 -9.88 10.71 -3.82
C LEU A 29 -9.25 11.63 -2.78
N ARG A 30 -8.02 11.30 -2.37
CA ARG A 30 -7.20 12.07 -1.45
C ARG A 30 -5.89 12.46 -2.13
N PRO A 31 -5.32 13.61 -1.75
CA PRO A 31 -3.98 13.99 -2.19
C PRO A 31 -2.95 12.99 -1.63
N PRO A 32 -1.79 12.85 -2.27
CA PRO A 32 -0.75 11.93 -1.85
C PRO A 32 -0.15 12.26 -0.48
N ASP A 33 -0.32 13.49 0.02
CA ASP A 33 0.15 13.95 1.33
C ASP A 33 -0.36 13.09 2.52
N VAL A 34 -1.39 12.29 2.31
CA VAL A 34 -1.91 11.35 3.31
C VAL A 34 -1.00 10.15 3.56
N ILE A 35 -0.06 9.86 2.66
CA ILE A 35 0.96 8.81 2.77
C ILE A 35 2.33 9.38 2.42
N LYS A 36 3.41 8.78 2.91
CA LYS A 36 4.78 9.22 2.59
C LYS A 36 5.59 8.12 1.93
N VAL A 37 6.56 8.49 1.09
CA VAL A 37 7.58 7.54 0.63
C VAL A 37 8.35 7.04 1.84
N GLY A 38 8.60 5.73 1.89
CA GLY A 38 9.18 5.04 3.04
C GLY A 38 8.17 4.69 4.12
N GLU A 39 6.91 5.10 4.01
CA GLU A 39 5.88 4.74 4.98
C GLU A 39 5.52 3.26 4.83
N GLU A 40 5.53 2.56 5.95
CA GLU A 40 5.17 1.16 6.02
C GLU A 40 3.68 1.02 6.33
N GLY A 41 3.05 0.06 5.67
CA GLY A 41 1.65 -0.28 5.85
C GLY A 41 1.45 -1.79 5.78
N VAL A 42 0.23 -2.22 6.10
CA VAL A 42 -0.15 -3.64 6.08
C VAL A 42 -1.27 -3.86 5.09
N ILE A 43 -1.15 -4.89 4.26
CA ILE A 43 -2.18 -5.28 3.31
C ILE A 43 -3.40 -5.80 4.09
N LEU A 44 -4.54 -5.15 3.92
CA LEU A 44 -5.83 -5.54 4.49
C LEU A 44 -6.63 -6.42 3.53
N ASP A 45 -6.67 -6.04 2.26
CA ASP A 45 -7.50 -6.70 1.26
C ASP A 45 -6.98 -6.45 -0.16
N ARG A 46 -7.35 -7.35 -1.09
CA ARG A 46 -7.12 -7.19 -2.51
C ARG A 46 -8.43 -6.84 -3.20
N ARG A 47 -8.46 -5.72 -3.91
CA ARG A 47 -9.62 -5.30 -4.70
C ARG A 47 -9.50 -5.78 -6.15
N PRO A 48 -10.63 -6.12 -6.80
CA PRO A 48 -10.64 -6.39 -8.23
C PRO A 48 -10.13 -5.17 -9.00
N GLY A 49 -9.25 -5.40 -9.99
CA GLY A 49 -8.59 -4.34 -10.75
C GLY A 49 -7.14 -4.05 -10.35
N GLY A 50 -6.54 -4.85 -9.46
CA GLY A 50 -5.10 -4.77 -9.14
C GLY A 50 -4.75 -3.82 -7.99
N TYR A 51 -5.75 -3.26 -7.31
CA TYR A 51 -5.55 -2.40 -6.15
C TYR A 51 -5.47 -3.20 -4.85
N TRP A 52 -4.58 -2.78 -3.98
CA TRP A 52 -4.38 -3.32 -2.65
C TRP A 52 -4.85 -2.32 -1.61
N GLY A 53 -5.76 -2.74 -0.72
CA GLY A 53 -6.12 -1.97 0.46
C GLY A 53 -4.97 -2.08 1.46
N VAL A 54 -4.22 -1.00 1.65
CA VAL A 54 -3.10 -0.92 2.59
C VAL A 54 -3.49 -0.03 3.75
N ARG A 55 -3.34 -0.53 4.98
CA ARG A 55 -3.49 0.25 6.21
C ARG A 55 -2.18 0.91 6.57
N PHE A 56 -2.20 2.23 6.55
CA PHE A 56 -1.14 3.12 6.98
C PHE A 56 -1.49 3.77 8.32
N SER A 57 -0.56 4.57 8.86
CA SER A 57 -0.77 5.28 10.13
C SER A 57 -1.94 6.25 10.07
N ARG A 58 -2.18 6.87 8.90
CA ARG A 58 -3.26 7.85 8.68
C ARG A 58 -4.61 7.25 8.25
N GLY A 59 -4.68 5.95 7.99
CA GLY A 59 -5.89 5.30 7.50
C GLY A 59 -5.60 4.22 6.47
N ALA A 60 -6.66 3.69 5.86
CA ALA A 60 -6.54 2.66 4.81
C ALA A 60 -6.76 3.27 3.42
N PHE A 61 -5.85 2.97 2.50
CA PHE A 61 -5.83 3.52 1.15
C PHE A 61 -5.64 2.42 0.12
N LEU A 62 -6.23 2.60 -1.06
CA LEU A 62 -6.05 1.73 -2.22
C LEU A 62 -4.78 2.15 -2.95
N ILE A 63 -3.82 1.23 -3.01
CA ILE A 63 -2.51 1.42 -3.63
C ILE A 63 -2.28 0.32 -4.66
N ASP A 64 -1.73 0.70 -5.81
CA ASP A 64 -1.33 -0.27 -6.83
C ASP A 64 0.07 -0.83 -6.51
N SER A 65 0.33 -2.08 -6.89
CA SER A 65 1.59 -2.76 -6.56
C SER A 65 2.83 -2.12 -7.18
N GLN A 66 2.69 -1.19 -8.13
CA GLN A 66 3.82 -0.40 -8.63
C GLN A 66 4.32 0.68 -7.64
N TYR A 67 3.52 1.08 -6.66
CA TYR A 67 3.83 2.16 -5.71
C TYR A 67 4.34 1.66 -4.36
N ILE A 68 4.23 0.35 -4.12
CA ILE A 68 4.59 -0.31 -2.87
C ILE A 68 5.48 -1.51 -3.15
N GLU A 69 6.38 -1.80 -2.22
CA GLU A 69 7.19 -3.02 -2.23
C GLU A 69 6.93 -3.83 -0.97
N LEU A 70 7.11 -5.14 -1.03
CA LEU A 70 7.06 -6.00 0.15
C LEU A 70 8.24 -5.64 1.07
N VAL A 71 7.96 -5.34 2.33
CA VAL A 71 8.98 -5.29 3.38
C VAL A 71 9.31 -6.74 3.71
N GLN A 72 10.16 -7.34 2.89
CA GLN A 72 10.90 -8.49 3.38
C GLN A 72 11.76 -7.94 4.51
N GLU A 73 11.59 -8.48 5.72
CA GLU A 73 12.70 -8.50 6.66
C GLU A 73 13.81 -9.26 5.93
N GLU A 74 14.63 -8.51 5.20
CA GLU A 74 15.96 -8.93 4.80
C GLU A 74 16.66 -9.13 6.13
N ASN A 75 16.52 -10.35 6.65
CA ASN A 75 17.23 -10.85 7.80
C ASN A 75 18.69 -10.49 7.52
N PRO A 76 19.32 -9.55 8.25
CA PRO A 76 20.68 -9.16 7.97
C PRO A 76 21.59 -10.24 8.55
N ASN A 77 21.66 -11.34 7.82
CA ASN A 77 22.73 -12.33 7.76
C ASN A 77 23.07 -13.05 9.10
N PRO A 78 23.87 -14.13 9.08
CA PRO A 78 25.26 -14.16 8.60
C PRO A 78 25.56 -15.18 7.48
#